data_AF-A0A3P7JIA8-F1
#
_entry.id   AF-A0A3P7JIA8-F1
#
_cell.length_a   1.000
_cell.length_b   1.000
_cell.length_c   1.000
_cell.angle_alpha   90.00
_cell.angle_beta   90.00
_cell.angle_gamma   90.00
#
_symmetry.space_group_name_H-M   'P 1'
#
loop_
_entity.id
_entity.type
_entity.pdbx_description
1 polymer ?
#
loop_
_entity_poly.entity_id
_entity_poly.type
_entity_poly.pdbx_seq_one_letter_code
_entity_poly.pdbx_strand_id
1 'polypeptide(L)'
;MLDYALFDSKLNSSKASFVSKRCAQEVSEIAILEERFALQKYLTSTERTSLAEQLKMSDAQVKTWFQNRRTKWRRHESELREQQRRTVNRILGSQLSNNQIPYQRK
;
A
#
# COMPACT_ATOMS: atom_id res chain seq x y z
N MET A 1 10.12 -13.78 -3.45
CA MET A 1 9.87 -13.76 -1.99
C MET A 1 10.60 -12.58 -1.34
N LEU A 2 10.53 -11.40 -1.98
CA LEU A 2 11.17 -10.16 -1.55
C LEU A 2 10.19 -9.02 -1.86
N ASP A 3 9.81 -8.26 -0.84
CA ASP A 3 9.86 -6.79 -0.84
C ASP A 3 9.39 -6.26 0.52
N TYR A 4 10.23 -6.46 1.53
CA TYR A 4 10.11 -5.80 2.84
C TYR A 4 10.94 -4.51 2.92
N ALA A 5 11.52 -4.05 1.82
CA ALA A 5 12.39 -2.89 1.75
C ALA A 5 11.72 -1.68 1.08
N LEU A 6 10.71 -1.09 1.73
CA LEU A 6 10.45 0.34 1.55
C LEU A 6 9.92 0.95 2.86
N PHE A 7 10.84 0.98 3.81
CA PHE A 7 11.05 2.05 4.79
C PHE A 7 10.23 3.31 4.48
N ASP A 8 9.08 3.46 5.16
CA ASP A 8 8.28 4.69 5.17
C ASP A 8 9.09 5.72 5.99
N SER A 9 9.97 6.48 5.32
CA SER A 9 11.03 7.35 5.87
C SER A 9 10.54 8.56 6.69
N LYS A 10 9.34 8.52 7.25
CA LYS A 10 8.75 9.64 7.98
C LYS A 10 7.88 9.24 9.16
N LEU A 11 8.24 8.18 9.88
CA LEU A 11 7.65 7.85 11.18
C LEU A 11 8.63 8.15 12.32
N ASN A 12 8.27 9.21 13.03
CA ASN A 12 8.82 9.79 14.24
C ASN A 12 9.60 8.83 15.17
N SER A 13 10.76 9.30 15.62
CA SER A 13 11.82 8.63 16.42
C SER A 13 11.33 7.80 17.63
N SER A 14 10.13 8.05 18.16
CA SER A 14 9.62 7.36 19.37
C SER A 14 8.95 6.00 19.15
N LYS A 15 8.75 5.51 17.91
CA LYS A 15 8.01 4.25 17.64
C LYS A 15 8.87 3.04 17.28
N ALA A 16 10.18 3.23 17.07
CA ALA A 16 11.09 2.16 16.63
C ALA A 16 11.27 1.03 17.67
N SER A 17 11.17 1.35 18.96
CA SER A 17 11.31 0.38 20.06
C SER A 17 10.13 -0.60 20.18
N PHE A 18 8.96 -0.28 19.62
CA PHE A 18 7.76 -1.14 19.69
C PHE A 18 7.66 -2.14 18.52
N VAL A 19 8.61 -2.12 17.57
CA VAL A 19 8.59 -2.99 16.38
C VAL A 19 9.21 -4.38 16.69
N SER A 20 10.13 -4.47 17.65
CA SER A 20 10.95 -5.68 17.87
C SER A 20 10.19 -6.86 18.51
N LYS A 21 9.21 -6.63 19.40
CA LYS A 21 8.42 -7.71 20.04
C LYS A 21 7.41 -8.42 19.13
N ARG A 22 7.16 -7.91 17.92
CA ARG A 22 6.07 -8.37 17.04
C ARG A 22 6.44 -9.54 16.11
N CYS A 23 7.72 -9.87 15.96
CA CYS A 23 8.18 -10.65 14.82
C CYS A 23 7.82 -12.16 14.83
N ALA A 24 7.43 -12.74 15.97
CA ALA A 24 7.19 -14.20 16.08
C ALA A 24 5.73 -14.60 16.35
N GLN A 25 4.93 -13.73 16.97
CA GLN A 25 3.52 -14.02 17.27
C GLN A 25 2.56 -13.62 16.13
N GLU A 26 3.00 -12.70 15.26
CA GLU A 26 2.12 -12.01 14.31
C GLU A 26 1.86 -12.74 12.99
N VAL A 27 2.60 -13.79 12.60
CA VAL A 27 2.45 -14.36 11.24
C VAL A 27 1.06 -14.98 11.02
N SER A 28 0.53 -15.70 12.00
CA SER A 28 -0.81 -16.32 11.91
C SER A 28 -1.94 -15.30 12.01
N GLU A 29 -1.80 -14.32 12.90
CA GLU A 29 -2.81 -13.27 13.11
C GLU A 29 -2.90 -12.35 11.88
N ILE A 30 -1.75 -11.96 11.32
CA ILE A 30 -1.68 -11.16 10.09
C ILE A 30 -2.26 -11.93 8.91
N ALA A 31 -1.99 -13.23 8.78
CA ALA A 31 -2.53 -14.03 7.68
C ALA A 31 -4.07 -14.01 7.65
N ILE A 32 -4.70 -14.18 8.81
CA ILE A 32 -6.17 -14.14 8.91
C ILE A 32 -6.71 -12.73 8.62
N LEU A 33 -6.02 -11.68 9.08
CA LEU A 33 -6.39 -10.30 8.78
C LEU A 33 -6.28 -9.99 7.27
N GLU A 34 -5.24 -10.48 6.60
CA GLU A 34 -5.05 -10.33 5.15
C GLU A 34 -6.11 -11.12 4.36
N GLU A 35 -6.44 -12.34 4.76
CA GLU A 35 -7.50 -13.15 4.15
C GLU A 35 -8.85 -12.44 4.26
N ARG A 36 -9.22 -11.99 5.46
CA ARG A 36 -10.44 -11.20 5.68
C ARG A 36 -10.44 -9.92 4.86
N PHE A 37 -9.30 -9.23 4.78
CA PHE A 37 -9.17 -8.01 3.97
C PHE A 37 -9.32 -8.29 2.47
N ALA A 38 -8.86 -9.43 1.98
CA ALA A 38 -9.02 -9.83 0.58
C ALA A 38 -10.51 -9.95 0.21
N LEU A 39 -11.32 -10.53 1.10
CA LEU A 39 -12.77 -10.64 0.93
C LEU A 39 -13.48 -9.29 1.11
N GLN A 40 -13.11 -8.52 2.15
CA GLN A 40 -13.84 -7.31 2.53
C GLN A 40 -12.89 -6.20 3.01
N LYS A 41 -12.86 -5.08 2.28
CA LYS A 41 -11.95 -3.96 2.54
C LYS A 41 -12.38 -3.06 3.71
N TYR A 42 -13.65 -3.17 4.11
CA TYR A 42 -14.28 -2.35 5.15
C TYR A 42 -15.15 -3.23 6.04
N LEU A 43 -14.84 -3.30 7.33
CA LEU A 43 -15.64 -4.02 8.31
C LEU A 43 -16.66 -3.08 8.97
N THR A 44 -17.86 -3.59 9.23
CA THR A 44 -18.83 -3.00 10.14
C THR A 44 -18.36 -3.09 11.60
N SER A 45 -19.07 -2.44 12.53
CA SER A 45 -18.70 -2.50 13.94
C SER A 45 -18.75 -3.93 14.48
N THR A 46 -19.83 -4.66 14.19
CA THR A 46 -20.05 -6.03 14.67
C THR A 46 -19.02 -7.02 14.14
N GLU A 47 -18.71 -6.95 12.84
CA GLU A 47 -17.70 -7.83 12.23
C GLU A 47 -16.31 -7.59 12.82
N ARG A 48 -15.99 -6.33 13.13
CA ARG A 48 -14.71 -5.97 13.74
C ARG A 48 -14.58 -6.55 15.15
N THR A 49 -15.62 -6.44 15.97
CA THR A 49 -15.64 -7.03 17.31
C THR A 49 -15.49 -8.54 17.24
N SER A 50 -16.24 -9.21 16.35
CA SER A 50 -16.13 -10.66 16.17
C SER A 50 -14.72 -11.10 15.71
N LEU A 51 -14.09 -10.35 14.82
CA LEU A 51 -12.73 -10.64 14.37
C LEU A 51 -11.69 -10.39 15.46
N ALA A 52 -11.89 -9.36 16.28
CA ALA A 52 -11.03 -9.05 17.42
C ALA A 52 -11.06 -10.17 18.46
N GLU A 53 -12.24 -10.71 18.77
CA GLU A 53 -12.42 -11.86 19.67
C GLU A 53 -11.73 -13.12 19.13
N GLN A 54 -11.90 -13.42 17.83
CA GLN A 54 -11.27 -14.57 17.17
C GLN A 54 -9.74 -14.52 17.23
N LEU A 55 -9.17 -13.32 17.04
CA LEU A 55 -7.72 -13.10 17.01
C LEU A 55 -7.12 -12.75 18.37
N LYS A 56 -7.93 -12.67 19.43
CA LYS A 56 -7.52 -12.19 20.77
C LYS A 56 -6.83 -10.82 20.72
N MET A 57 -7.30 -9.96 19.83
CA MET A 57 -6.85 -8.58 19.65
C MET A 57 -7.92 -7.61 20.17
N SER A 58 -7.54 -6.35 20.41
CA SER A 58 -8.53 -5.30 20.68
C SER A 58 -9.19 -4.80 19.40
N ASP A 59 -10.45 -4.35 19.49
CA ASP A 59 -11.17 -3.68 18.38
C ASP A 59 -10.34 -2.53 17.78
N ALA A 60 -9.64 -1.78 18.64
CA ALA A 60 -8.78 -0.68 18.23
C ALA A 60 -7.56 -1.13 17.39
N GLN A 61 -6.98 -2.29 17.70
CA GLN A 61 -5.89 -2.86 16.90
C GLN A 61 -6.40 -3.32 15.53
N VAL A 62 -7.53 -4.03 15.47
CA VAL A 62 -8.15 -4.46 14.20
C VAL A 62 -8.54 -3.23 13.37
N LYS A 63 -9.14 -2.21 13.98
CA LYS A 63 -9.49 -0.94 13.33
C LYS A 63 -8.25 -0.26 12.73
N THR A 64 -7.19 -0.11 13.52
CA THR A 64 -5.93 0.50 13.09
C THR A 64 -5.30 -0.30 11.95
N TRP A 65 -5.28 -1.63 12.06
CA TRP A 65 -4.73 -2.50 11.03
C TRP A 65 -5.49 -2.34 9.70
N PHE A 66 -6.82 -2.40 9.71
CA PHE A 66 -7.63 -2.21 8.50
C PHE A 66 -7.46 -0.80 7.89
N GLN A 67 -7.29 0.22 8.74
CA GLN A 67 -7.02 1.58 8.27
C GLN A 67 -5.66 1.71 7.58
N ASN A 68 -4.62 1.14 8.18
CA ASN A 68 -3.28 1.10 7.59
C ASN A 68 -3.27 0.29 6.31
N ARG A 69 -3.98 -0.85 6.30
CA ARG A 69 -4.07 -1.74 5.15
C ARG A 69 -4.74 -1.07 3.95
N ARG A 70 -5.86 -0.38 4.15
CA ARG A 70 -6.52 0.44 3.10
C ARG A 70 -5.63 1.55 2.57
N THR A 71 -4.83 2.18 3.43
CA THR A 71 -3.90 3.23 3.01
C THR A 71 -2.83 2.67 2.09
N LYS A 72 -2.25 1.51 2.45
CA LYS A 72 -1.27 0.81 1.60
C LYS A 72 -1.89 0.38 0.27
N TRP A 73 -3.10 -0.17 0.28
CA TRP A 73 -3.81 -0.58 -0.93
C TRP A 73 -4.04 0.58 -1.90
N ARG A 74 -4.54 1.73 -1.41
CA ARG A 74 -4.75 2.93 -2.25
C ARG A 74 -3.45 3.50 -2.81
N ARG A 75 -2.36 3.50 -2.03
CA ARG A 75 -1.04 3.95 -2.51
C ARG A 75 -0.57 3.09 -3.68
N HIS A 76 -0.65 1.76 -3.53
CA HIS A 76 -0.26 0.84 -4.59
C HIS A 76 -1.07 1.04 -5.88
N GLU A 77 -2.39 1.26 -5.77
CA GLU A 77 -3.21 1.55 -6.95
C GLU A 77 -2.81 2.89 -7.62
N SER A 78 -2.54 3.92 -6.82
CA SER A 78 -2.10 5.22 -7.32
C SER A 78 -0.74 5.16 -8.00
N GLU A 79 0.21 4.41 -7.42
CA GLU A 79 1.55 4.21 -7.97
C GLU A 79 1.49 3.44 -9.30
N LEU A 80 0.66 2.40 -9.38
CA LEU A 80 0.47 1.65 -10.62
C LEU A 80 -0.11 2.53 -11.73
N ARG A 81 -1.12 3.35 -11.44
CA ARG A 81 -1.69 4.32 -12.40
C ARG A 81 -0.65 5.35 -12.84
N GLU A 82 0.15 5.85 -11.91
CA GLU A 82 1.22 6.81 -12.20
C GLU A 82 2.34 6.19 -13.05
N GLN A 83 2.71 4.93 -12.80
CA GLN A 83 3.67 4.20 -13.62
C GLN A 83 3.15 3.97 -15.04
N GLN A 84 1.86 3.63 -15.19
CA GLN A 84 1.22 3.54 -16.51
C GLN A 84 1.26 4.89 -17.22
N ARG A 85 0.90 5.98 -16.54
CA ARG A 85 0.97 7.35 -17.08
C ARG A 85 2.39 7.73 -17.52
N ARG A 86 3.41 7.41 -16.73
CA ARG A 86 4.83 7.64 -17.07
C ARG A 86 5.26 6.84 -18.29
N THR A 87 4.82 5.59 -18.40
CA THR A 87 5.12 4.73 -19.55
C THR A 87 4.50 5.28 -20.82
N VAL A 88 3.21 5.66 -20.77
CA VAL A 88 2.49 6.29 -21.89
C VAL A 88 3.15 7.60 -22.31
N ASN A 89 3.49 8.47 -21.36
CA ASN A 89 4.17 9.74 -21.65
C ASN A 89 5.55 9.55 -22.30
N ARG A 90 6.29 8.51 -21.90
CA ARG A 90 7.57 8.17 -22.54
C ARG A 90 7.38 7.74 -23.99
N ILE A 91 6.36 6.92 -24.28
CA ILE A 91 6.07 6.44 -25.64
C ILE A 91 5.60 7.60 -26.53
N LEU A 92 4.62 8.39 -26.09
CA LEU A 92 4.13 9.56 -26.85
C LEU A 92 5.20 10.64 -27.04
N GLY A 93 6.04 10.88 -26.04
CA GLY A 93 7.14 11.86 -26.13
C GLY A 93 8.17 11.52 -27.22
N SER A 94 8.36 10.23 -27.54
CA SER A 94 9.24 9.79 -28.63
C SER A 94 8.68 10.05 -30.03
N GLN A 95 7.36 10.24 -30.17
CA GLN A 95 6.70 10.44 -31.46
C GLN A 95 6.64 11.91 -31.89
N LEU A 96 6.78 12.86 -30.96
CA LEU A 96 6.75 14.30 -31.25
C LEU A 96 8.11 14.88 -31.69
N SER A 97 9.22 14.13 -31.59
CA SER A 97 10.53 14.59 -32.05
C SER A 97 10.82 14.32 -33.53
N ASN A 98 9.92 13.65 -34.26
CA ASN A 98 10.13 13.28 -35.68
C ASN A 98 9.47 14.24 -36.69
N ASN A 99 8.88 15.37 -36.23
CA ASN A 99 8.29 16.38 -37.12
C ASN A 99 9.05 17.71 -37.11
N GLN A 100 10.38 17.67 -37.11
CA GLN A 100 11.18 18.86 -37.41
C GLN A 100 11.09 19.15 -38.92
N ILE A 101 10.15 20.00 -39.33
CA ILE A 101 10.14 20.59 -40.68
C ILE A 101 11.39 21.47 -40.82
N PRO A 102 12.29 21.21 -41.77
CA PRO A 102 13.47 22.05 -41.95
C PRO A 102 13.04 23.37 -42.60
N TYR A 103 12.98 24.44 -41.81
CA TYR A 103 12.85 25.79 -42.34
C TYR A 103 14.13 26.16 -43.10
N GLN A 104 14.03 26.23 -44.43
CA GLN A 104 15.04 26.83 -45.31
C GLN A 104 15.08 28.34 -45.08
N ARG A 105 16.20 28.88 -44.60
CA ARG A 105 16.46 30.32 -44.60
C ARG A 105 16.99 30.70 -45.99
N LYS A 106 16.23 31.52 -46.70
CA LYS A 106 16.64 32.17 -47.95
C LYS A 106 17.81 33.14 -47.71
#